data_AF-A0A953ENJ0-F1
#
_entry.id   AF-A0A953ENJ0-F1
#
_cell.length_a   1.000
_cell.length_b   1.000
_cell.length_c   1.000
_cell.angle_alpha   90.00
_cell.angle_beta   90.00
_cell.angle_gamma   90.00
#
_symmetry.space_group_name_H-M   'P 1'
#
loop_
_entity.id
_entity.type
_entity.pdbx_description
1 polymer ?
#
loop_
_entity_poly.entity_id
_entity_poly.type
_entity_poly.pdbx_seq_one_letter_code
_entity_poly.pdbx_strand_id
1 'polypeptide(L)'
;MRPSRLTRAAAFTCAVLLLSACSTAAPSSDSDVRSTDGVLADARRRPRTTTTLAPTTSAPSTTATPRPATTSPAPTTTVAPPVAPNGPTTDADRCAQLRQQATLNPARFHPSSTFNQPAACIGVRADSAKWSSTWFNFANYPSRTDASKRGHISVAFDAYSTPVYSTEDATTTVRVFTPSWGWGHNLGANNVIPWNPSWEPAAGNDLEMMIVNPTTGVEYGLWLVQKVNWSSCFTLENLLAGWRAGVDLCVGAAGIGKNPDGSVSDHRNSSGFSQQAGRGMGNVLGMALLPTLDEIEKGSINHALNMETYATMFGPACTPTQLSTSAAGVDCGYAVAPASRLEWSSGPAAECGSVAQQNTPVSRSKTVPEGMRFALDITDQQIETWLNGRGYTGAKRNTARIFAVALRDYGWIISDTTCWESSMAVEGVANPKARARWAQLGITTPASDGGSLLSGLITNEGMVRTLESPAPDLYVNAF
;
A
#
# COMPACT_ATOMS: atom_id res chain seq x y z
N MET A 1 11.14 65.18 29.97
CA MET A 1 10.16 65.46 28.91
C MET A 1 10.01 64.21 28.05
N ARG A 2 8.81 63.62 27.99
CA ARG A 2 8.47 62.46 27.14
C ARG A 2 8.11 62.96 25.73
N PRO A 3 8.57 62.32 24.65
CA PRO A 3 7.94 62.47 23.33
C PRO A 3 6.75 61.52 23.17
N SER A 4 5.82 61.96 22.34
CA SER A 4 4.41 61.63 22.31
C SER A 4 4.05 60.44 21.41
N ARG A 5 2.86 59.88 21.71
CA ARG A 5 2.14 58.87 20.94
C ARG A 5 1.59 59.52 19.66
N LEU A 6 2.22 59.32 18.50
CA LEU A 6 1.62 59.52 17.17
C LEU A 6 2.59 59.06 16.06
N THR A 7 2.85 57.76 15.98
CA THR A 7 3.54 57.13 14.82
C THR A 7 3.16 55.64 14.66
N ARG A 8 1.93 55.26 14.99
CA ARG A 8 1.44 53.86 14.89
C ARG A 8 0.28 53.64 13.90
N ALA A 9 0.00 54.58 13.00
CA ALA A 9 -1.19 54.50 12.14
C ALA A 9 -0.93 54.52 10.61
N ALA A 10 0.32 54.39 10.15
CA ALA A 10 0.64 54.48 8.70
C ALA A 10 1.33 53.24 8.11
N ALA A 11 1.37 52.11 8.82
CA ALA A 11 1.94 50.85 8.33
C ALA A 11 0.90 49.74 8.10
N PHE A 12 -0.39 50.00 8.36
CA PHE A 12 -1.47 48.99 8.30
C PHE A 12 -2.37 49.07 7.06
N THR A 13 -2.16 50.05 6.17
CA THR A 13 -3.07 50.29 5.02
C THR A 13 -2.48 49.93 3.66
N CYS A 14 -1.23 49.46 3.60
CA CYS A 14 -0.59 48.99 2.35
C CYS A 14 -0.46 47.47 2.27
N ALA A 15 -0.81 46.71 3.33
CA ALA A 15 -0.74 45.25 3.34
C ALA A 15 -2.08 44.56 3.00
N VAL A 16 -3.20 45.28 2.95
CA VAL A 16 -4.54 44.71 2.77
C VAL A 16 -5.00 44.70 1.30
N LEU A 17 -4.31 45.40 0.40
CA LEU A 17 -4.71 45.54 -1.02
C LEU A 17 -3.90 44.68 -2.02
N LEU A 18 -2.98 43.83 -1.54
CA LEU A 18 -2.20 42.90 -2.38
C LEU A 18 -2.51 41.40 -2.13
N LEU A 19 -3.48 41.09 -1.27
CA LEU A 19 -3.82 39.71 -0.86
C LEU A 19 -5.11 39.15 -1.46
N SER A 20 -5.76 39.86 -2.39
CA SER A 20 -7.03 39.43 -3.01
C SER A 20 -6.91 38.88 -4.43
N ALA A 21 -5.70 38.57 -4.90
CA ALA A 21 -5.49 38.03 -6.25
C ALA A 21 -4.36 36.99 -6.30
N CYS A 22 -4.41 35.99 -5.42
CA CYS A 22 -3.62 34.76 -5.53
C CYS A 22 -4.18 33.71 -4.55
N SER A 23 -5.40 33.22 -4.77
CA SER A 23 -5.92 32.04 -4.07
C SER A 23 -7.08 31.44 -4.85
N THR A 24 -6.75 30.67 -5.88
CA THR A 24 -7.54 29.57 -6.46
C THR A 24 -6.68 28.87 -7.51
N ALA A 25 -5.70 28.09 -7.07
CA ALA A 25 -5.09 27.06 -7.90
C ALA A 25 -4.31 26.11 -6.98
N ALA A 26 -4.82 24.89 -6.80
CA ALA A 26 -3.93 23.78 -6.48
C ALA A 26 -2.87 23.69 -7.60
N PRO A 27 -1.59 23.47 -7.31
CA PRO A 27 -0.60 23.34 -8.36
C PRO A 27 -0.85 22.02 -9.11
N SER A 28 -1.60 22.08 -10.20
CA SER A 28 -1.55 21.09 -11.27
C SER A 28 -0.27 21.35 -12.08
N SER A 29 0.86 20.80 -11.66
CA SER A 29 2.04 20.72 -12.52
C SER A 29 1.96 19.44 -13.33
N ASP A 30 1.08 19.47 -14.33
CA ASP A 30 0.97 18.48 -15.36
C ASP A 30 2.06 18.77 -16.41
N SER A 31 3.05 17.88 -16.47
CA SER A 31 3.93 17.76 -17.63
C SER A 31 4.21 16.28 -17.86
N ASP A 32 3.14 15.58 -18.23
CA ASP A 32 3.13 14.21 -18.73
C ASP A 32 4.17 14.01 -19.84
N VAL A 33 5.17 13.18 -19.53
CA VAL A 33 5.94 12.49 -20.55
C VAL A 33 5.22 11.17 -20.82
N ARG A 34 4.61 11.09 -22.00
CA ARG A 34 4.06 9.85 -22.60
C ARG A 34 5.04 8.68 -22.42
N SER A 35 4.55 7.59 -21.85
CA SER A 35 5.09 6.25 -22.03
C SER A 35 3.94 5.25 -22.13
N THR A 36 3.95 4.44 -23.19
CA THR A 36 3.02 3.34 -23.44
C THR A 36 3.19 2.14 -22.51
N ASP A 37 4.16 2.21 -21.59
CA ASP A 37 4.38 1.24 -20.53
C ASP A 37 4.37 2.01 -19.21
N GLY A 38 3.27 1.91 -18.48
CA GLY A 38 3.12 2.48 -17.14
C GLY A 38 4.24 2.01 -16.22
N VAL A 39 4.67 2.91 -15.33
CA VAL A 39 5.81 2.82 -14.39
C VAL A 39 7.14 3.36 -14.95
N LEU A 40 7.29 4.69 -14.91
CA LEU A 40 8.54 5.34 -14.51
C LEU A 40 8.24 6.58 -13.66
N ALA A 41 8.66 6.54 -12.40
CA ALA A 41 8.67 7.70 -11.50
C ALA A 41 9.76 8.71 -11.93
N ASP A 42 9.42 9.99 -11.81
CA ASP A 42 10.24 11.14 -12.21
C ASP A 42 11.61 11.18 -11.52
N ALA A 43 12.69 11.15 -12.31
CA ALA A 43 14.07 11.24 -11.85
C ALA A 43 14.59 12.67 -11.68
N ARG A 44 13.76 13.72 -11.83
CA ARG A 44 14.24 15.11 -11.77
C ARG A 44 14.14 15.74 -10.39
N ARG A 45 15.01 15.31 -9.47
CA ARG A 45 15.53 16.16 -8.37
C ARG A 45 16.70 15.50 -7.63
N ARG A 46 17.90 15.52 -8.24
CA ARG A 46 19.15 15.47 -7.46
C ARG A 46 20.19 16.45 -8.03
N PRO A 47 20.94 17.17 -7.17
CA PRO A 47 22.01 18.05 -7.61
C PRO A 47 23.19 17.24 -8.19
N ARG A 48 23.77 17.81 -9.23
CA ARG A 48 24.82 17.26 -10.10
C ARG A 48 26.14 17.09 -9.33
N THR A 49 26.58 15.86 -9.11
CA THR A 49 27.94 15.58 -8.64
C THR A 49 28.87 15.38 -9.84
N THR A 50 29.84 16.28 -9.99
CA THR A 50 30.87 16.24 -11.04
C THR A 50 31.75 15.01 -10.84
N THR A 51 31.78 14.09 -11.80
CA THR A 51 32.73 12.96 -11.80
C THR A 51 33.73 13.15 -12.93
N THR A 52 34.99 13.33 -12.56
CA THR A 52 36.15 13.43 -13.44
C THR A 52 36.49 12.05 -14.02
N LEU A 53 36.62 11.96 -15.34
CA LEU A 53 37.05 10.75 -16.06
C LEU A 53 38.51 10.42 -15.74
N ALA A 54 38.77 9.17 -15.34
CA ALA A 54 40.11 8.59 -15.28
C ALA A 54 40.31 7.60 -16.44
N PRO A 55 41.55 7.43 -16.96
CA PRO A 55 41.80 6.81 -18.25
C PRO A 55 41.91 5.29 -18.17
N THR A 56 41.42 4.64 -19.23
CA THR A 56 41.49 3.22 -19.52
C THR A 56 42.95 2.77 -19.69
N THR A 57 43.39 1.79 -18.91
CA THR A 57 44.64 1.05 -19.14
C THR A 57 44.34 -0.41 -19.36
N SER A 58 44.72 -0.91 -20.53
CA SER A 58 44.64 -2.31 -20.96
C SER A 58 45.69 -3.14 -20.23
N ALA A 59 45.31 -4.29 -19.67
CA ALA A 59 46.23 -5.27 -19.10
C ALA A 59 46.31 -6.53 -20.00
N PRO A 60 47.47 -7.21 -20.06
CA PRO A 60 47.76 -8.23 -21.06
C PRO A 60 47.32 -9.64 -20.64
N SER A 61 47.14 -10.48 -21.66
CA SER A 61 46.86 -11.92 -21.56
C SER A 61 48.03 -12.69 -20.96
N THR A 62 47.75 -13.50 -19.93
CA THR A 62 48.68 -14.51 -19.41
C THR A 62 48.13 -15.93 -19.60
N THR A 63 48.96 -16.73 -20.27
CA THR A 63 48.84 -18.15 -20.59
C THR A 63 48.74 -19.01 -19.32
N ALA A 64 47.78 -19.94 -19.32
CA ALA A 64 47.54 -20.90 -18.26
C ALA A 64 48.56 -22.06 -18.26
N THR A 65 48.98 -22.49 -17.07
CA THR A 65 49.76 -23.72 -16.83
C THR A 65 48.87 -24.73 -16.09
N PRO A 66 48.95 -26.06 -16.35
CA PRO A 66 47.97 -27.02 -15.85
C PRO A 66 48.16 -27.35 -14.36
N ARG A 67 47.05 -27.44 -13.62
CA ARG A 67 47.00 -27.85 -12.21
C ARG A 67 46.81 -29.39 -12.11
N PRO A 68 47.45 -30.09 -11.17
CA PRO A 68 47.31 -31.54 -11.00
C PRO A 68 45.91 -31.93 -10.50
N ALA A 69 45.45 -33.10 -10.96
CA ALA A 69 44.15 -33.68 -10.66
C ALA A 69 43.99 -34.03 -9.16
N THR A 70 42.98 -33.45 -8.52
CA THR A 70 42.42 -33.92 -7.25
C THR A 70 41.29 -34.90 -7.54
N THR A 71 41.43 -36.13 -7.04
CA THR A 71 40.41 -37.18 -7.07
C THR A 71 39.20 -36.79 -6.22
N SER A 72 38.03 -36.71 -6.86
CA SER A 72 36.74 -36.46 -6.22
C SER A 72 36.19 -37.77 -5.62
N PRO A 73 35.62 -37.76 -4.39
CA PRO A 73 34.88 -38.92 -3.88
C PRO A 73 33.57 -39.11 -4.66
N ALA A 74 33.10 -40.36 -4.68
CA ALA A 74 31.92 -40.82 -5.40
C ALA A 74 30.62 -40.09 -5.00
N PRO A 75 29.64 -39.97 -5.91
CA PRO A 75 28.40 -39.27 -5.63
C PRO A 75 27.54 -40.06 -4.64
N THR A 76 27.25 -39.46 -3.49
CA THR A 76 26.21 -39.94 -2.58
C THR A 76 24.85 -39.74 -3.25
N THR A 77 24.20 -40.85 -3.61
CA THR A 77 22.82 -40.88 -4.09
C THR A 77 21.92 -40.27 -3.01
N THR A 78 21.54 -39.01 -3.19
CA THR A 78 20.56 -38.36 -2.34
C THR A 78 19.20 -38.85 -2.83
N VAL A 79 18.62 -39.81 -2.10
CA VAL A 79 17.23 -40.22 -2.30
C VAL A 79 16.37 -38.99 -2.02
N ALA A 80 15.65 -38.53 -3.05
CA ALA A 80 14.65 -37.48 -2.89
C ALA A 80 13.64 -37.93 -1.82
N PRO A 81 13.30 -37.07 -0.84
CA PRO A 81 12.24 -37.40 0.11
C PRO A 81 10.96 -37.70 -0.67
N PRO A 82 10.16 -38.69 -0.22
CA PRO A 82 8.91 -39.02 -0.91
C PRO A 82 8.04 -37.77 -0.96
N VAL A 83 7.61 -37.40 -2.16
CA VAL A 83 6.54 -36.43 -2.38
C VAL A 83 5.35 -36.95 -1.59
N ALA A 84 4.98 -36.29 -0.49
CA ALA A 84 3.79 -36.63 0.26
C ALA A 84 2.59 -36.49 -0.68
N PRO A 85 1.90 -37.57 -1.04
CA PRO A 85 0.62 -37.46 -1.70
C PRO A 85 -0.40 -37.10 -0.63
N ASN A 86 -1.41 -36.32 -1.03
CA ASN A 86 -2.56 -35.86 -0.25
C ASN A 86 -2.36 -34.44 0.33
N GLY A 87 -2.53 -33.45 -0.53
CA GLY A 87 -3.01 -32.15 -0.08
C GLY A 87 -4.37 -32.29 0.63
N PRO A 88 -4.78 -31.26 1.40
CA PRO A 88 -6.03 -31.31 2.15
C PRO A 88 -7.22 -31.65 1.24
N THR A 89 -8.01 -32.64 1.66
CA THR A 89 -9.14 -33.17 0.88
C THR A 89 -10.39 -32.32 0.95
N THR A 90 -10.43 -31.37 1.89
CA THR A 90 -11.55 -30.44 2.11
C THR A 90 -11.05 -29.03 2.46
N ASP A 91 -11.90 -28.01 2.26
CA ASP A 91 -11.64 -26.64 2.71
C ASP A 91 -11.41 -26.55 4.23
N ALA A 92 -12.07 -27.41 5.02
CA ALA A 92 -11.88 -27.49 6.46
C ALA A 92 -10.45 -27.93 6.83
N ASP A 93 -9.93 -28.96 6.16
CA ASP A 93 -8.55 -29.43 6.37
C ASP A 93 -7.53 -28.36 5.96
N ARG A 94 -7.79 -27.68 4.83
CA ARG A 94 -6.93 -26.58 4.36
C ARG A 94 -6.95 -25.40 5.32
N CYS A 95 -8.12 -25.03 5.82
CA CYS A 95 -8.30 -24.00 6.83
C CYS A 95 -7.50 -24.31 8.11
N ALA A 96 -7.60 -25.55 8.62
CA ALA A 96 -6.85 -25.98 9.80
C ALA A 96 -5.32 -25.95 9.57
N GLN A 97 -4.87 -26.44 8.41
CA GLN A 97 -3.46 -26.42 8.02
C GLN A 97 -2.91 -24.99 7.97
N LEU A 98 -3.61 -24.07 7.32
CA LEU A 98 -3.18 -22.68 7.18
C LEU A 98 -3.16 -21.95 8.53
N ARG A 99 -4.14 -22.21 9.40
CA ARG A 99 -4.11 -21.70 10.79
C ARG A 99 -2.91 -22.22 11.56
N GLN A 100 -2.55 -23.49 11.40
CA GLN A 100 -1.35 -24.05 12.04
C GLN A 100 -0.08 -23.41 11.49
N GLN A 101 0.04 -23.25 10.16
CA GLN A 101 1.17 -22.58 9.52
C GLN A 101 1.34 -21.13 10.01
N ALA A 102 0.23 -20.41 10.21
CA ALA A 102 0.24 -19.06 10.75
C ALA A 102 0.80 -18.97 12.18
N THR A 103 0.84 -20.07 12.95
CA THR A 103 1.48 -20.04 14.29
C THR A 103 3.01 -20.05 14.21
N LEU A 104 3.57 -20.58 13.11
CA LEU A 104 5.02 -20.63 12.88
C LEU A 104 5.58 -19.32 12.31
N ASN A 105 4.76 -18.60 11.53
CA ASN A 105 5.09 -17.29 11.01
C ASN A 105 3.86 -16.37 11.14
N PRO A 106 3.60 -15.81 12.33
CA PRO A 106 2.38 -15.05 12.58
C PRO A 106 2.35 -13.75 11.79
N ALA A 107 1.18 -13.44 11.25
CA ALA A 107 0.87 -12.10 10.79
C ALA A 107 0.99 -11.10 11.94
N ARG A 108 1.14 -9.82 11.61
CA ARG A 108 1.40 -8.78 12.60
C ARG A 108 0.32 -8.63 13.66
N PHE A 109 -0.95 -8.77 13.28
CA PHE A 109 -2.12 -8.62 14.16
C PHE A 109 -2.66 -9.95 14.66
N HIS A 110 -3.62 -9.90 15.59
CA HIS A 110 -4.19 -11.08 16.22
C HIS A 110 -4.71 -12.10 15.18
N PRO A 111 -4.47 -13.42 15.34
CA PRO A 111 -4.88 -14.42 14.35
C PRO A 111 -6.38 -14.49 14.06
N SER A 112 -7.21 -14.05 15.02
CA SER A 112 -8.67 -13.99 14.83
C SER A 112 -9.14 -12.79 14.02
N SER A 113 -8.27 -11.84 13.70
CA SER A 113 -8.59 -10.71 12.84
C SER A 113 -9.13 -11.20 11.51
N THR A 114 -10.16 -10.54 11.00
CA THR A 114 -10.86 -10.93 9.77
C THR A 114 -9.93 -11.08 8.57
N PHE A 115 -8.95 -10.20 8.46
CA PHE A 115 -7.95 -10.24 7.40
C PHE A 115 -6.85 -11.30 7.61
N ASN A 116 -6.68 -11.85 8.83
CA ASN A 116 -5.75 -12.95 9.12
C ASN A 116 -6.39 -14.34 8.97
N GLN A 117 -7.71 -14.41 8.74
CA GLN A 117 -8.37 -15.69 8.50
C GLN A 117 -8.01 -16.24 7.11
N PRO A 118 -7.61 -17.51 6.96
CA PRO A 118 -7.38 -18.10 5.64
C PRO A 118 -8.64 -18.09 4.75
N ALA A 119 -8.45 -18.00 3.44
CA ALA A 119 -9.53 -18.01 2.45
C ALA A 119 -10.37 -19.29 2.52
N ALA A 120 -9.73 -20.45 2.75
CA ALA A 120 -10.42 -21.72 2.91
C ALA A 120 -11.32 -21.79 4.17
N CYS A 121 -11.17 -20.85 5.10
CA CYS A 121 -12.03 -20.75 6.29
C CYS A 121 -13.30 -19.91 6.06
N ILE A 122 -13.45 -19.31 4.88
CA ILE A 122 -14.49 -18.32 4.57
C ILE A 122 -15.33 -18.85 3.41
N GLY A 123 -16.65 -18.71 3.52
CA GLY A 123 -17.57 -19.08 2.45
C GLY A 123 -17.30 -18.31 1.15
N VAL A 124 -17.69 -18.89 0.01
CA VAL A 124 -17.70 -18.19 -1.26
C VAL A 124 -19.05 -17.49 -1.41
N ARG A 125 -19.05 -16.22 -1.82
CA ARG A 125 -20.30 -15.49 -2.03
C ARG A 125 -21.14 -16.11 -3.13
N ALA A 126 -22.45 -16.11 -2.95
CA ALA A 126 -23.40 -16.55 -3.98
C ALA A 126 -23.29 -15.74 -5.30
N ASP A 127 -22.87 -14.47 -5.22
CA ASP A 127 -22.65 -13.58 -6.35
C ASP A 127 -21.17 -13.48 -6.77
N SER A 128 -20.33 -14.45 -6.41
CA SER A 128 -18.89 -14.44 -6.72
C SER A 128 -18.60 -14.25 -8.21
N ALA A 129 -19.37 -14.87 -9.11
CA ALA A 129 -19.16 -14.74 -10.55
C ALA A 129 -19.27 -13.28 -11.03
N LYS A 130 -20.21 -12.51 -10.47
CA LYS A 130 -20.36 -11.08 -10.76
C LYS A 130 -19.10 -10.32 -10.36
N TRP A 131 -18.67 -10.46 -9.11
CA TRP A 131 -17.59 -9.65 -8.55
C TRP A 131 -16.21 -10.04 -9.07
N SER A 132 -15.95 -11.34 -9.24
CA SER A 132 -14.73 -11.83 -9.89
C SER A 132 -14.61 -11.31 -11.32
N SER A 133 -15.71 -11.31 -12.08
CA SER A 133 -15.75 -10.75 -13.43
C SER A 133 -15.54 -9.24 -13.43
N THR A 134 -16.23 -8.50 -12.56
CA THR A 134 -16.07 -7.04 -12.45
C THR A 134 -14.63 -6.66 -12.11
N TRP A 135 -14.04 -7.29 -11.10
CA TRP A 135 -12.65 -7.05 -10.72
C TRP A 135 -11.69 -7.38 -11.85
N PHE A 136 -11.76 -8.60 -12.41
CA PHE A 136 -10.84 -9.05 -13.46
C PHE A 136 -10.86 -8.14 -14.69
N ASN A 137 -12.05 -7.71 -15.11
CA ASN A 137 -12.24 -6.91 -16.32
C ASN A 137 -11.94 -5.41 -16.10
N PHE A 138 -12.19 -4.86 -14.92
CA PHE A 138 -12.24 -3.40 -14.73
C PHE A 138 -11.38 -2.83 -13.61
N ALA A 139 -10.74 -3.66 -12.76
CA ALA A 139 -9.95 -3.18 -11.63
C ALA A 139 -8.78 -2.25 -12.01
N ASN A 140 -8.32 -2.33 -13.26
CA ASN A 140 -7.28 -1.49 -13.84
C ASN A 140 -7.86 -0.53 -14.89
N TYR A 141 -7.32 0.69 -15.02
CA TYR A 141 -7.69 1.61 -16.10
C TYR A 141 -7.43 1.01 -17.50
N PRO A 142 -6.24 0.44 -17.80
CA PRO A 142 -5.98 -0.16 -19.11
C PRO A 142 -6.89 -1.35 -19.45
N SER A 143 -7.30 -2.15 -18.45
CA SER A 143 -8.09 -3.38 -18.68
C SER A 143 -9.50 -3.11 -19.22
N ARG A 144 -9.98 -1.87 -19.07
CA ARG A 144 -11.28 -1.43 -19.60
C ARG A 144 -11.36 -1.44 -21.13
N THR A 145 -10.21 -1.30 -21.80
CA THR A 145 -10.15 -1.23 -23.27
C THR A 145 -9.20 -2.27 -23.87
N ASP A 146 -8.27 -2.81 -23.09
CA ASP A 146 -7.34 -3.85 -23.52
C ASP A 146 -7.50 -5.12 -22.67
N ALA A 147 -8.02 -6.18 -23.28
CA ALA A 147 -8.23 -7.46 -22.61
C ALA A 147 -6.92 -8.12 -22.15
N SER A 148 -5.77 -7.79 -22.77
CA SER A 148 -4.46 -8.32 -22.36
C SER A 148 -3.97 -7.76 -21.02
N LYS A 149 -4.58 -6.67 -20.54
CA LYS A 149 -4.27 -6.02 -19.26
C LYS A 149 -5.18 -6.47 -18.10
N ARG A 150 -6.12 -7.38 -18.35
CA ARG A 150 -7.04 -7.92 -17.34
C ARG A 150 -6.33 -8.84 -16.35
N GLY A 151 -6.77 -8.82 -15.10
CA GLY A 151 -6.14 -9.59 -14.01
C GLY A 151 -4.72 -9.15 -13.63
N HIS A 152 -4.21 -8.06 -14.20
CA HIS A 152 -2.92 -7.50 -13.81
C HIS A 152 -2.97 -6.96 -12.38
N ILE A 153 -1.93 -7.28 -11.61
CA ILE A 153 -1.68 -6.77 -10.25
C ILE A 153 -0.20 -6.41 -10.16
N SER A 154 0.09 -5.24 -9.60
CA SER A 154 1.44 -4.80 -9.25
C SER A 154 1.74 -5.00 -7.77
N VAL A 155 3.03 -5.08 -7.43
CA VAL A 155 3.52 -5.00 -6.05
C VAL A 155 4.35 -3.73 -5.91
N ALA A 156 3.82 -2.72 -5.24
CA ALA A 156 4.46 -1.43 -5.13
C ALA A 156 5.55 -1.45 -4.05
N PHE A 157 6.81 -1.52 -4.49
CA PHE A 157 7.97 -1.45 -3.61
C PHE A 157 8.47 -0.01 -3.36
N ASP A 158 8.08 0.96 -4.20
CA ASP A 158 8.62 2.33 -4.21
C ASP A 158 7.57 3.44 -3.99
N ALA A 159 6.95 3.99 -5.03
CA ALA A 159 6.16 5.21 -4.99
C ALA A 159 4.85 5.06 -4.19
N TYR A 160 4.21 3.90 -4.34
CA TYR A 160 2.95 3.53 -3.68
C TYR A 160 3.16 2.40 -2.65
N SER A 161 4.32 2.43 -2.01
CA SER A 161 4.71 1.54 -0.91
C SER A 161 4.59 2.25 0.42
N THR A 162 4.76 1.52 1.52
CA THR A 162 4.76 2.14 2.86
C THR A 162 6.10 1.87 3.55
N PRO A 163 7.09 2.78 3.49
CA PRO A 163 8.32 2.65 4.24
C PRO A 163 8.05 2.57 5.75
N VAL A 164 8.56 1.52 6.39
CA VAL A 164 8.40 1.29 7.83
C VAL A 164 9.72 1.55 8.53
N TYR A 165 9.72 2.38 9.56
CA TYR A 165 10.89 2.69 10.39
C TYR A 165 10.69 2.23 11.83
N SER A 166 11.78 1.89 12.52
CA SER A 166 11.74 1.55 13.94
C SER A 166 11.95 2.79 14.81
N THR A 167 11.23 2.90 15.93
CA THR A 167 11.51 3.94 16.93
C THR A 167 12.90 3.82 17.54
N GLU A 168 13.52 2.63 17.48
CA GLU A 168 14.91 2.42 17.94
C GLU A 168 15.93 3.16 17.08
N ASP A 169 15.58 3.47 15.82
CA ASP A 169 16.40 4.24 14.89
C ASP A 169 16.13 5.76 14.95
N ALA A 170 15.21 6.19 15.82
CA ALA A 170 14.91 7.60 16.02
C ALA A 170 16.07 8.29 16.73
N THR A 171 16.49 9.45 16.22
CA THR A 171 17.58 10.24 16.80
C THR A 171 17.07 11.45 17.58
N THR A 172 15.78 11.76 17.44
CA THR A 172 15.11 12.90 18.07
C THR A 172 13.62 12.63 18.13
N THR A 173 12.87 13.63 18.57
CA THR A 173 11.44 13.74 18.33
C THR A 173 11.14 14.95 17.43
N VAL A 174 9.99 14.96 16.76
CA VAL A 174 9.53 16.10 15.95
C VAL A 174 8.08 16.44 16.29
N ARG A 175 7.73 17.74 16.29
CA ARG A 175 6.34 18.16 16.34
C ARG A 175 5.71 18.06 14.96
N VAL A 176 4.44 17.67 14.92
CA VAL A 176 3.67 17.46 13.72
C VAL A 176 2.56 18.49 13.64
N PHE A 177 2.40 19.06 12.45
CA PHE A 177 1.34 20.00 12.11
C PHE A 177 0.66 19.55 10.83
N THR A 178 -0.62 19.88 10.71
CA THR A 178 -1.43 19.58 9.52
C THR A 178 -1.93 20.85 8.86
N PRO A 179 -2.11 20.86 7.53
CA PRO A 179 -2.78 21.95 6.84
C PRO A 179 -4.28 21.91 7.10
N SER A 180 -4.99 23.01 6.83
CA SER A 180 -6.44 23.12 7.05
C SER A 180 -7.28 22.19 6.17
N TRP A 181 -6.73 21.74 5.03
CA TRP A 181 -7.35 20.75 4.15
C TRP A 181 -6.99 19.30 4.53
N GLY A 182 -6.03 19.12 5.44
CA GLY A 182 -5.60 17.79 5.87
C GLY A 182 -6.61 17.12 6.80
N TRP A 183 -6.38 15.85 7.11
CA TRP A 183 -7.24 15.03 7.96
C TRP A 183 -6.92 15.16 9.46
N GLY A 184 -6.00 16.06 9.82
CA GLY A 184 -5.63 16.33 11.21
C GLY A 184 -4.72 15.25 11.82
N HIS A 185 -4.62 15.27 13.14
CA HIS A 185 -3.79 14.32 13.88
C HIS A 185 -4.42 13.91 15.22
N ASN A 186 -4.01 12.78 15.79
CA ASN A 186 -4.50 12.27 17.08
C ASN A 186 -3.38 12.04 18.13
N LEU A 187 -2.23 12.68 17.95
CA LEU A 187 -0.97 12.46 18.67
C LEU A 187 -0.92 12.96 20.13
N GLY A 188 -2.04 13.43 20.69
CA GLY A 188 -2.11 13.99 22.04
C GLY A 188 -1.54 15.41 22.16
N ALA A 189 -1.48 15.94 23.38
CA ALA A 189 -1.34 17.39 23.65
C ALA A 189 -0.08 18.09 23.10
N ASN A 190 0.98 17.34 22.78
CA ASN A 190 2.24 17.92 22.29
C ASN A 190 2.45 17.73 20.78
N ASN A 191 1.62 16.91 20.11
CA ASN A 191 1.76 16.55 18.71
C ASN A 191 3.17 16.04 18.33
N VAL A 192 3.81 15.28 19.21
CA VAL A 192 5.19 14.83 19.03
C VAL A 192 5.25 13.35 18.67
N ILE A 193 6.14 13.00 17.73
CA ILE A 193 6.48 11.61 17.39
C ILE A 193 8.00 11.38 17.48
N PRO A 194 8.45 10.13 17.71
CA PRO A 194 9.84 9.73 17.46
C PRO A 194 10.22 10.00 16.01
N TRP A 195 11.43 10.50 15.77
CA TRP A 195 11.83 10.95 14.44
C TRP A 195 13.33 10.80 14.18
N ASN A 196 13.65 10.55 12.91
CA ASN A 196 14.99 10.70 12.37
C ASN A 196 14.90 11.58 11.11
N PRO A 197 15.62 12.73 11.04
CA PRO A 197 15.59 13.61 9.88
C PRO A 197 16.01 12.95 8.56
N SER A 198 16.74 11.82 8.60
CA SER A 198 17.13 11.07 7.41
C SER A 198 16.05 10.13 6.88
N TRP A 199 14.94 9.91 7.60
CA TRP A 199 13.86 9.09 7.11
C TRP A 199 13.14 9.77 5.95
N GLU A 200 12.86 9.01 4.91
CA GLU A 200 12.13 9.47 3.73
C GLU A 200 10.80 8.73 3.63
N PRO A 201 9.71 9.43 3.26
CA PRO A 201 8.46 8.78 2.91
C PRO A 201 8.57 8.03 1.57
N ALA A 202 7.49 7.35 1.18
CA ALA A 202 7.35 6.80 -0.16
C ALA A 202 7.55 7.90 -1.22
N ALA A 203 8.00 7.52 -2.43
CA ALA A 203 8.35 8.49 -3.47
C ALA A 203 7.15 9.02 -4.28
N GLY A 204 5.96 8.42 -4.10
CA GLY A 204 4.74 8.80 -4.81
C GLY A 204 4.09 10.05 -4.24
N ASN A 205 2.95 10.43 -4.80
CA ASN A 205 2.23 11.64 -4.40
C ASN A 205 1.66 11.57 -2.98
N ASP A 206 1.36 10.38 -2.46
CA ASP A 206 0.80 10.22 -1.11
C ASP A 206 1.85 10.34 0.00
N LEU A 207 3.14 10.17 -0.33
CA LEU A 207 4.27 10.36 0.59
C LEU A 207 4.03 9.68 1.96
N GLU A 208 3.54 8.44 1.94
CA GLU A 208 3.23 7.69 3.15
C GLU A 208 4.48 7.17 3.85
N MET A 209 4.37 6.99 5.17
CA MET A 209 5.33 6.20 5.95
C MET A 209 4.74 5.79 7.29
N MET A 210 5.31 4.72 7.86
CA MET A 210 4.98 4.22 9.18
C MET A 210 6.21 4.25 10.09
N ILE A 211 5.99 4.51 11.37
CA ILE A 211 7.00 4.36 12.42
C ILE A 211 6.44 3.38 13.46
N VAL A 212 7.19 2.33 13.78
CA VAL A 212 6.75 1.27 14.67
C VAL A 212 7.70 1.19 15.86
N ASN A 213 7.13 1.10 17.06
CA ASN A 213 7.88 0.72 18.24
C ASN A 213 7.86 -0.81 18.37
N PRO A 214 8.98 -1.51 18.15
CA PRO A 214 9.01 -2.97 18.22
C PRO A 214 8.79 -3.51 19.64
N THR A 215 9.11 -2.72 20.67
CA THR A 215 8.97 -3.12 22.07
C THR A 215 7.53 -3.03 22.57
N THR A 216 6.80 -1.98 22.19
CA THR A 216 5.43 -1.74 22.66
C THR A 216 4.36 -2.13 21.65
N GLY A 217 4.74 -2.33 20.40
CA GLY A 217 3.85 -2.59 19.28
C GLY A 217 3.09 -1.35 18.76
N VAL A 218 3.35 -0.18 19.33
CA VAL A 218 2.73 1.08 18.89
C VAL A 218 3.17 1.43 17.48
N GLU A 219 2.23 1.88 16.67
CA GLU A 219 2.49 2.41 15.34
C GLU A 219 2.06 3.88 15.21
N TYR A 220 2.82 4.61 14.40
CA TYR A 220 2.50 5.95 13.94
C TYR A 220 2.38 5.91 12.42
N GLY A 221 1.24 6.33 11.89
CA GLY A 221 1.02 6.48 10.46
C GLY A 221 1.05 7.93 10.04
N LEU A 222 1.75 8.22 8.95
CA LEU A 222 1.90 9.55 8.38
C LEU A 222 1.50 9.51 6.91
N TRP A 223 0.70 10.48 6.49
CA TRP A 223 0.25 10.66 5.10
C TRP A 223 0.57 12.08 4.62
N LEU A 224 0.95 12.22 3.35
CA LEU A 224 1.45 13.44 2.72
C LEU A 224 2.59 14.10 3.52
N VAL A 225 3.67 13.37 3.80
CA VAL A 225 4.82 13.90 4.54
C VAL A 225 5.59 14.94 3.73
N GLN A 226 5.43 16.22 4.07
CA GLN A 226 6.01 17.35 3.34
C GLN A 226 7.38 17.77 3.88
N LYS A 227 8.44 16.99 3.60
CA LYS A 227 9.81 17.34 4.04
C LYS A 227 10.36 18.61 3.38
N VAL A 228 10.03 18.84 2.11
CA VAL A 228 10.58 19.95 1.32
C VAL A 228 9.55 21.05 1.09
N ASN A 229 8.30 20.67 0.78
CA ASN A 229 7.23 21.60 0.43
C ASN A 229 6.24 21.81 1.59
N TRP A 230 6.74 22.22 2.75
CA TRP A 230 5.96 22.39 3.99
C TRP A 230 5.02 23.62 4.00
N SER A 231 4.90 24.34 2.88
CA SER A 231 4.14 25.59 2.82
C SER A 231 2.64 25.38 3.04
N SER A 232 2.12 24.16 2.88
CA SER A 232 0.72 23.87 3.20
C SER A 232 0.41 24.08 4.69
N CYS A 233 1.40 23.91 5.57
CA CYS A 233 1.25 24.20 7.00
C CYS A 233 1.54 25.66 7.36
N PHE A 234 1.88 26.53 6.39
CA PHE A 234 2.06 27.97 6.60
C PHE A 234 0.70 28.67 6.73
N THR A 235 -0.06 28.32 7.77
CA THR A 235 -1.35 28.91 8.11
C THR A 235 -1.22 29.81 9.34
N LEU A 236 -2.12 30.80 9.47
CA LEU A 236 -2.14 31.66 10.66
C LEU A 236 -2.34 30.85 11.94
N GLU A 237 -3.19 29.83 11.90
CA GLU A 237 -3.43 28.92 13.02
C GLU A 237 -2.16 28.20 13.46
N ASN A 238 -1.43 27.60 12.52
CA ASN A 238 -0.18 26.89 12.84
C ASN A 238 0.90 27.85 13.34
N LEU A 239 1.02 29.05 12.77
CA LEU A 239 1.94 30.08 13.26
C LEU A 239 1.62 30.51 14.70
N LEU A 240 0.33 30.67 15.03
CA LEU A 240 -0.12 30.97 16.40
C LEU A 240 0.11 29.81 17.36
N ALA A 241 0.02 28.57 16.87
CA ALA A 241 0.40 27.35 17.61
C ALA A 241 1.94 27.13 17.67
N GLY A 242 2.72 28.07 17.14
CA GLY A 242 4.17 28.09 17.23
C GLY A 242 4.88 27.18 16.24
N TRP A 243 4.27 26.83 15.10
CA TRP A 243 4.91 26.07 14.02
C TRP A 243 6.12 26.82 13.44
N ARG A 244 7.17 26.06 13.13
CA ARG A 244 8.45 26.53 12.61
C ARG A 244 8.79 25.80 11.32
N ALA A 245 8.79 26.56 10.22
CA ALA A 245 9.22 26.12 8.91
C ALA A 245 10.59 25.41 8.95
N GLY A 246 10.68 24.25 8.30
CA GLY A 246 11.91 23.45 8.20
C GLY A 246 12.38 22.80 9.52
N VAL A 247 11.65 22.97 10.62
CA VAL A 247 11.95 22.36 11.92
C VAL A 247 10.86 21.40 12.34
N ASP A 248 9.60 21.82 12.26
CA ASP A 248 8.45 20.95 12.55
C ASP A 248 7.97 20.27 11.27
N LEU A 249 7.38 19.09 11.41
CA LEU A 249 6.92 18.28 10.29
C LEU A 249 5.53 18.75 9.83
N CYS A 250 5.38 19.01 8.54
CA CYS A 250 4.08 19.22 7.92
C CYS A 250 3.62 17.92 7.24
N VAL A 251 2.40 17.48 7.57
CA VAL A 251 1.80 16.25 7.03
C VAL A 251 0.33 16.49 6.68
N GLY A 252 -0.23 15.75 5.73
CA GLY A 252 -1.68 15.77 5.49
C GLY A 252 -2.47 15.10 6.61
N ALA A 253 -1.91 14.04 7.22
CA ALA A 253 -2.46 13.38 8.39
C ALA A 253 -1.35 12.73 9.24
N ALA A 254 -1.59 12.64 10.55
CA ALA A 254 -0.74 11.83 11.45
C ALA A 254 -1.54 11.13 12.55
N GLY A 255 -1.41 9.81 12.62
CA GLY A 255 -2.10 8.98 13.59
C GLY A 255 -1.14 8.20 14.48
N ILE A 256 -1.39 8.13 15.78
CA ILE A 256 -1.02 6.97 16.60
C ILE A 256 -2.13 5.92 16.46
N GLY A 257 -1.73 4.67 16.24
CA GLY A 257 -2.68 3.56 16.13
C GLY A 257 -3.49 3.42 17.42
N LYS A 258 -4.82 3.41 17.30
CA LYS A 258 -5.75 3.22 18.43
C LYS A 258 -6.76 2.13 18.10
N ASN A 259 -7.00 1.23 19.05
CA ASN A 259 -8.08 0.24 18.97
C ASN A 259 -9.45 0.92 18.95
N PRO A 260 -10.55 0.22 18.60
CA PRO A 260 -11.89 0.81 18.57
C PRO A 260 -12.36 1.43 19.90
N ASP A 261 -11.86 0.94 21.03
CA ASP A 261 -12.13 1.49 22.38
C ASP A 261 -11.34 2.77 22.70
N GLY A 262 -10.47 3.23 21.78
CA GLY A 262 -9.63 4.42 21.93
C GLY A 262 -8.30 4.20 22.66
N SER A 263 -8.04 2.99 23.17
CA SER A 263 -6.73 2.62 23.70
C SER A 263 -5.68 2.62 22.60
N VAL A 264 -4.42 2.92 22.94
CA VAL A 264 -3.31 2.82 21.97
C VAL A 264 -3.14 1.35 21.57
N SER A 265 -3.07 1.12 20.26
CA SER A 265 -2.91 -0.22 19.70
C SER A 265 -1.50 -0.75 19.94
N ASP A 266 -1.43 -2.02 20.35
CA ASP A 266 -0.24 -2.85 20.28
C ASP A 266 -0.48 -3.85 19.15
N HIS A 267 0.24 -3.71 18.03
CA HIS A 267 -0.01 -4.54 16.86
C HIS A 267 0.04 -6.05 17.18
N ARG A 268 0.83 -6.47 18.17
CA ARG A 268 0.99 -7.89 18.55
C ARG A 268 -0.27 -8.52 19.13
N ASN A 269 -1.16 -7.70 19.69
CA ASN A 269 -2.37 -8.14 20.39
C ASN A 269 -3.65 -7.53 19.79
N SER A 270 -3.51 -6.44 19.04
CA SER A 270 -4.64 -5.74 18.43
C SER A 270 -5.28 -6.57 17.32
N SER A 271 -6.58 -6.34 17.11
CA SER A 271 -7.31 -6.88 15.98
C SER A 271 -6.97 -6.20 14.66
N GLY A 272 -6.21 -5.11 14.65
CA GLY A 272 -5.91 -4.31 13.45
C GLY A 272 -7.04 -3.39 13.01
N PHE A 273 -8.19 -3.41 13.69
CA PHE A 273 -9.21 -2.38 13.54
C PHE A 273 -8.83 -1.15 14.35
N SER A 274 -9.26 0.02 13.87
CA SER A 274 -8.92 1.29 14.49
C SER A 274 -10.13 2.12 14.89
N GLN A 275 -9.92 3.08 15.80
CA GLN A 275 -10.94 4.09 16.13
C GLN A 275 -11.13 5.12 15.01
N GLN A 276 -10.14 5.28 14.12
CA GLN A 276 -10.07 6.33 13.11
C GLN A 276 -9.69 5.75 11.76
N ALA A 277 -10.09 6.40 10.68
CA ALA A 277 -9.73 5.97 9.33
C ALA A 277 -8.21 5.99 9.16
N GLY A 278 -7.63 4.83 8.85
CA GLY A 278 -6.19 4.69 8.56
C GLY A 278 -5.90 4.33 7.10
N ARG A 279 -6.94 4.01 6.32
CA ARG A 279 -6.91 3.64 4.89
C ARG A 279 -8.16 4.16 4.18
N GLY A 280 -8.20 4.10 2.85
CA GLY A 280 -9.37 4.38 2.01
C GLY A 280 -10.62 3.62 2.45
N MET A 281 -10.45 2.37 2.87
CA MET A 281 -11.49 1.49 3.41
C MET A 281 -11.94 1.83 4.84
N GLY A 282 -11.32 2.81 5.50
CA GLY A 282 -11.76 3.33 6.79
C GLY A 282 -10.96 2.79 7.99
N ASN A 283 -11.68 2.31 9.01
CA ASN A 283 -11.22 2.08 10.37
C ASN A 283 -10.34 0.81 10.52
N VAL A 284 -9.24 0.79 9.78
CA VAL A 284 -8.20 -0.23 9.78
C VAL A 284 -6.86 0.44 10.08
N LEU A 285 -6.04 -0.19 10.92
CA LEU A 285 -4.69 0.26 11.27
C LEU A 285 -3.75 0.22 10.05
N GLY A 286 -2.77 1.13 10.02
CA GLY A 286 -1.93 1.34 8.84
C GLY A 286 -1.09 0.12 8.49
N MET A 287 -0.59 -0.61 9.49
CA MET A 287 0.17 -1.85 9.23
C MET A 287 -0.71 -3.05 8.89
N ALA A 288 -2.03 -2.97 9.05
CA ALA A 288 -2.89 -4.10 8.70
C ALA A 288 -2.94 -4.24 7.18
N LEU A 289 -2.97 -5.50 6.72
CA LEU A 289 -2.90 -5.90 5.30
C LEU A 289 -1.55 -5.66 4.60
N LEU A 290 -0.61 -4.95 5.24
CA LEU A 290 0.68 -4.58 4.65
C LEU A 290 1.71 -5.71 4.83
N PRO A 291 2.19 -6.35 3.75
CA PRO A 291 3.24 -7.36 3.85
C PRO A 291 4.57 -6.75 4.31
N THR A 292 5.17 -7.36 5.32
CA THR A 292 6.45 -6.92 5.87
C THR A 292 7.62 -7.79 5.40
N LEU A 293 8.83 -7.23 5.44
CA LEU A 293 10.03 -7.99 5.11
C LEU A 293 10.26 -9.17 6.06
N ASP A 294 9.92 -9.02 7.34
CA ASP A 294 10.07 -10.08 8.35
C ASP A 294 9.22 -11.32 8.00
N GLU A 295 8.03 -11.13 7.44
CA GLU A 295 7.15 -12.23 7.01
C GLU A 295 7.72 -12.95 5.78
N ILE A 296 8.19 -12.17 4.81
CA ILE A 296 8.67 -12.69 3.52
C ILE A 296 10.01 -13.39 3.68
N GLU A 297 10.91 -12.86 4.51
CA GLU A 297 12.17 -13.53 4.85
C GLU A 297 11.96 -14.83 5.61
N LYS A 298 10.90 -14.92 6.42
CA LYS A 298 10.46 -16.17 7.07
C LYS A 298 9.72 -17.12 6.11
N GLY A 299 9.41 -16.67 4.89
CA GLY A 299 8.97 -17.52 3.80
C GLY A 299 7.45 -17.59 3.58
N SER A 300 6.64 -16.76 4.24
CA SER A 300 5.18 -16.74 4.01
C SER A 300 4.53 -15.44 4.45
N ILE A 301 3.47 -15.03 3.75
CA ILE A 301 2.55 -13.97 4.22
C ILE A 301 1.26 -14.68 4.64
N ASN A 302 0.88 -14.54 5.91
CA ASN A 302 -0.24 -15.29 6.51
C ASN A 302 -1.43 -14.40 6.85
N HIS A 303 -1.75 -13.46 5.95
CA HIS A 303 -2.88 -12.55 6.01
C HIS A 303 -3.29 -12.10 4.60
N ALA A 304 -4.49 -11.51 4.47
CA ALA A 304 -4.94 -10.91 3.22
C ALA A 304 -4.11 -9.67 2.88
N LEU A 305 -3.86 -9.46 1.60
CA LEU A 305 -3.05 -8.35 1.10
C LEU A 305 -3.93 -7.12 0.84
N ASN A 306 -3.41 -5.91 1.05
CA ASN A 306 -4.11 -4.69 0.64
C ASN A 306 -4.10 -4.60 -0.88
N MET A 307 -5.19 -4.10 -1.47
CA MET A 307 -5.30 -3.92 -2.91
C MET A 307 -5.88 -2.53 -3.19
N GLU A 308 -4.98 -1.60 -3.48
CA GLU A 308 -5.35 -0.33 -4.07
C GLU A 308 -5.90 -0.62 -5.47
N THR A 309 -7.04 -0.05 -5.84
CA THR A 309 -7.75 -0.43 -7.06
C THR A 309 -8.27 0.80 -7.80
N TYR A 310 -8.15 0.81 -9.13
CA TYR A 310 -8.63 1.95 -9.92
C TYR A 310 -10.16 2.03 -9.94
N ALA A 311 -10.82 0.87 -10.05
CA ALA A 311 -12.27 0.78 -10.07
C ALA A 311 -12.86 0.47 -8.67
N THR A 312 -12.46 1.22 -7.65
CA THR A 312 -13.18 1.25 -6.36
C THR A 312 -14.59 1.83 -6.54
N MET A 313 -15.52 1.36 -5.70
CA MET A 313 -16.90 1.81 -5.69
C MET A 313 -16.98 3.29 -5.31
N PHE A 314 -17.93 4.01 -5.91
CA PHE A 314 -18.16 5.42 -5.61
C PHE A 314 -19.65 5.75 -5.55
N GLY A 315 -19.97 6.88 -4.94
CA GLY A 315 -21.30 7.29 -4.49
C GLY A 315 -22.36 7.52 -5.57
N PRO A 316 -23.52 8.14 -5.23
CA PRO A 316 -23.94 8.49 -3.87
C PRO A 316 -24.00 7.25 -2.99
N ALA A 317 -23.79 7.37 -1.69
CA ALA A 317 -23.92 6.22 -0.79
C ALA A 317 -25.34 5.64 -0.84
N CYS A 318 -25.46 4.31 -0.84
CA CYS A 318 -26.77 3.66 -0.81
C CYS A 318 -27.51 3.97 0.50
N THR A 319 -28.83 4.02 0.45
CA THR A 319 -29.66 3.90 1.65
C THR A 319 -29.73 2.43 2.10
N PRO A 320 -30.09 2.15 3.36
CA PRO A 320 -30.34 0.77 3.80
C PRO A 320 -31.36 0.01 2.93
N THR A 321 -32.36 0.72 2.39
CA THR A 321 -33.37 0.13 1.49
C THR A 321 -32.84 -0.17 0.09
N GLN A 322 -31.79 0.51 -0.37
CA GLN A 322 -31.19 0.30 -1.68
C GLN A 322 -30.21 -0.87 -1.70
N LEU A 323 -29.56 -1.20 -0.58
CA LEU A 323 -28.50 -2.22 -0.48
C LEU A 323 -28.91 -3.62 -0.97
N SER A 324 -30.18 -3.99 -0.85
CA SER A 324 -30.71 -5.29 -1.27
C SER A 324 -31.39 -5.27 -2.65
N THR A 325 -31.21 -4.19 -3.42
CA THR A 325 -31.87 -3.99 -4.72
C THR A 325 -30.86 -3.89 -5.85
N SER A 326 -31.34 -3.84 -7.10
CA SER A 326 -30.49 -3.60 -8.28
C SER A 326 -29.84 -2.21 -8.31
N ALA A 327 -30.25 -1.28 -7.44
CA ALA A 327 -29.64 0.04 -7.32
C ALA A 327 -28.23 -0.03 -6.71
N ALA A 328 -27.96 -1.00 -5.84
CA ALA A 328 -26.67 -1.13 -5.18
C ALA A 328 -25.56 -1.50 -6.15
N GLY A 329 -24.55 -0.64 -6.22
CA GLY A 329 -23.45 -0.73 -7.18
C GLY A 329 -23.79 -0.23 -8.58
N VAL A 330 -24.98 0.32 -8.81
CA VAL A 330 -25.39 0.87 -10.11
C VAL A 330 -25.83 2.32 -9.95
N ASP A 331 -26.80 2.62 -9.10
CA ASP A 331 -27.30 3.97 -8.84
C ASP A 331 -26.65 4.60 -7.61
N CYS A 332 -26.18 3.76 -6.69
CA CYS A 332 -25.50 4.15 -5.45
C CYS A 332 -24.32 3.21 -5.14
N GLY A 333 -23.34 3.70 -4.39
CA GLY A 333 -22.17 2.95 -3.92
C GLY A 333 -22.28 2.51 -2.46
N TYR A 334 -21.50 1.50 -2.08
CA TYR A 334 -21.43 0.97 -0.73
C TYR A 334 -20.09 0.30 -0.49
N ALA A 335 -19.76 0.05 0.78
CA ALA A 335 -18.60 -0.74 1.18
C ALA A 335 -19.06 -2.02 1.90
N VAL A 336 -18.19 -3.02 1.96
CA VAL A 336 -18.45 -4.28 2.67
C VAL A 336 -17.43 -4.48 3.78
N ALA A 337 -17.80 -5.10 4.90
CA ALA A 337 -16.82 -5.38 5.94
C ALA A 337 -15.61 -6.16 5.36
N PRO A 338 -14.38 -5.91 5.85
CA PRO A 338 -14.05 -5.08 7.02
C PRO A 338 -13.92 -3.58 6.73
N ALA A 339 -14.22 -3.09 5.51
CA ALA A 339 -14.28 -1.65 5.28
C ALA A 339 -15.41 -1.03 6.11
N SER A 340 -15.17 0.17 6.64
CA SER A 340 -16.14 0.91 7.45
C SER A 340 -16.61 2.19 6.77
N ARG A 341 -16.16 2.47 5.55
CA ARG A 341 -16.56 3.64 4.77
C ARG A 341 -16.47 3.36 3.26
N LEU A 342 -17.27 4.10 2.51
CA LEU A 342 -17.10 4.33 1.07
C LEU A 342 -16.17 5.54 0.91
N GLU A 343 -15.00 5.34 0.30
CA GLU A 343 -13.98 6.40 0.20
C GLU A 343 -14.50 7.59 -0.61
N TRP A 344 -15.18 7.28 -1.71
CA TRP A 344 -15.61 8.24 -2.74
C TRP A 344 -17.12 8.45 -2.75
N SER A 345 -17.70 8.81 -1.59
CA SER A 345 -19.15 8.93 -1.39
C SER A 345 -19.83 10.05 -2.21
N SER A 346 -19.08 11.04 -2.69
CA SER A 346 -19.59 12.17 -3.49
C SER A 346 -19.46 11.96 -5.00
N GLY A 347 -18.88 10.85 -5.44
CA GLY A 347 -18.49 10.62 -6.83
C GLY A 347 -17.04 10.15 -6.92
N PRO A 348 -16.57 9.71 -8.09
CA PRO A 348 -15.25 9.09 -8.26
C PRO A 348 -14.10 10.06 -7.96
N ALA A 349 -12.92 9.50 -7.69
CA ALA A 349 -11.67 10.24 -7.47
C ALA A 349 -11.36 11.20 -8.63
N ALA A 350 -11.58 12.49 -8.42
CA ALA A 350 -11.40 13.52 -9.43
C ALA A 350 -9.92 13.86 -9.67
N GLU A 351 -9.08 13.60 -8.67
CA GLU A 351 -7.62 13.76 -8.72
C GLU A 351 -6.95 12.87 -9.78
N CYS A 352 -7.64 11.83 -10.24
CA CYS A 352 -7.16 11.01 -11.36
C CYS A 352 -7.25 11.72 -12.72
N GLY A 353 -7.73 12.97 -12.76
CA GLY A 353 -7.64 13.84 -13.92
C GLY A 353 -8.30 13.24 -15.16
N SER A 354 -7.55 13.15 -16.27
CA SER A 354 -8.06 12.65 -17.55
C SER A 354 -8.47 11.17 -17.52
N VAL A 355 -7.96 10.39 -16.55
CA VAL A 355 -8.31 8.98 -16.38
C VAL A 355 -9.36 8.76 -15.29
N ALA A 356 -9.87 9.82 -14.66
CA ALA A 356 -10.93 9.69 -13.68
C ALA A 356 -12.17 8.97 -14.23
N GLN A 357 -12.77 8.13 -13.39
CA GLN A 357 -14.01 7.45 -13.75
C GLN A 357 -15.13 8.49 -13.97
N GLN A 358 -16.04 8.20 -14.90
CA GLN A 358 -17.19 9.09 -15.12
C GLN A 358 -18.23 8.88 -14.04
N ASN A 359 -18.82 9.95 -13.51
CA ASN A 359 -19.87 9.84 -12.49
C ASN A 359 -21.22 9.44 -13.11
N THR A 360 -21.32 8.19 -13.57
CA THR A 360 -22.50 7.63 -14.25
C THR A 360 -22.80 6.22 -13.75
N PRO A 361 -24.07 5.75 -13.84
CA PRO A 361 -24.43 4.38 -13.46
C PRO A 361 -23.63 3.30 -14.20
N VAL A 362 -23.30 3.54 -15.48
CA VAL A 362 -22.51 2.61 -16.30
C VAL A 362 -21.06 2.48 -15.82
N SER A 363 -20.47 3.57 -15.31
CA SER A 363 -19.12 3.49 -14.73
C SER A 363 -19.17 2.84 -13.35
N ARG A 364 -20.16 3.19 -12.54
CA ARG A 364 -20.35 2.63 -11.19
C ARG A 364 -20.56 1.11 -11.22
N SER A 365 -21.32 0.60 -12.18
CA SER A 365 -21.53 -0.85 -12.34
C SER A 365 -20.26 -1.65 -12.68
N LYS A 366 -19.16 -0.97 -13.01
CA LYS A 366 -17.84 -1.54 -13.30
C LYS A 366 -16.86 -1.41 -12.12
N THR A 367 -17.34 -1.09 -10.93
CA THR A 367 -16.53 -0.89 -9.73
C THR A 367 -16.73 -1.98 -8.70
N VAL A 368 -15.78 -2.13 -7.79
CA VAL A 368 -15.79 -3.09 -6.68
C VAL A 368 -15.84 -2.37 -5.34
N PRO A 369 -16.70 -2.77 -4.39
CA PRO A 369 -16.74 -2.21 -3.04
C PRO A 369 -15.41 -2.33 -2.31
N GLU A 370 -15.05 -1.28 -1.57
CA GLU A 370 -14.01 -1.35 -0.54
C GLU A 370 -14.36 -2.44 0.48
N GLY A 371 -13.33 -3.12 0.98
CA GLY A 371 -13.43 -4.25 1.90
C GLY A 371 -13.77 -5.58 1.23
N MET A 372 -14.15 -5.59 -0.05
CA MET A 372 -14.42 -6.83 -0.76
C MET A 372 -13.16 -7.69 -0.83
N ARG A 373 -13.30 -8.96 -0.42
CA ARG A 373 -12.18 -9.91 -0.39
C ARG A 373 -12.27 -10.88 -1.55
N PHE A 374 -11.16 -11.05 -2.24
CA PHE A 374 -10.99 -12.00 -3.32
C PHE A 374 -9.88 -12.98 -2.98
N ALA A 375 -9.88 -14.16 -3.59
CA ALA A 375 -8.79 -15.11 -3.51
C ALA A 375 -8.60 -15.83 -4.85
N LEU A 376 -7.39 -16.35 -5.09
CA LEU A 376 -7.11 -17.19 -6.24
C LEU A 376 -7.62 -18.62 -6.02
N ASP A 377 -8.22 -19.18 -7.06
CA ASP A 377 -8.56 -20.60 -7.17
C ASP A 377 -7.54 -21.30 -8.08
N ILE A 378 -6.35 -21.52 -7.53
CA ILE A 378 -5.22 -22.14 -8.22
C ILE A 378 -4.50 -23.13 -7.32
N THR A 379 -3.87 -24.14 -7.93
CA THR A 379 -3.07 -25.16 -7.25
C THR A 379 -1.61 -24.76 -7.11
N ASP A 380 -0.86 -25.42 -6.22
CA ASP A 380 0.60 -25.28 -6.15
C ASP A 380 1.26 -25.58 -7.51
N GLN A 381 0.75 -26.56 -8.25
CA GLN A 381 1.28 -26.91 -9.58
C GLN A 381 1.08 -25.79 -10.60
N GLN A 382 -0.05 -25.09 -10.57
CA GLN A 382 -0.29 -23.92 -11.43
C GLN A 382 0.64 -22.76 -11.06
N ILE A 383 0.91 -22.53 -9.77
CA ILE A 383 1.89 -21.54 -9.31
C ILE A 383 3.28 -21.90 -9.82
N GLU A 384 3.74 -23.15 -9.67
CA GLU A 384 5.06 -23.58 -10.15
C GLU A 384 5.18 -23.49 -11.69
N THR A 385 4.10 -23.81 -12.41
CA THR A 385 4.02 -23.67 -13.87
C THR A 385 4.16 -22.21 -14.28
N TRP A 386 3.46 -21.30 -13.62
CA TRP A 386 3.58 -19.86 -13.85
C TRP A 386 5.00 -19.37 -13.55
N LEU A 387 5.57 -19.71 -12.39
CA LEU A 387 6.94 -19.32 -12.02
C LEU A 387 7.97 -19.80 -13.06
N ASN A 388 7.80 -21.01 -13.60
CA ASN A 388 8.63 -21.55 -14.68
C ASN A 388 8.45 -20.77 -15.99
N GLY A 389 7.20 -20.48 -16.37
CA GLY A 389 6.90 -19.68 -17.56
C GLY A 389 7.47 -18.25 -17.50
N ARG A 390 7.58 -17.69 -16.29
CA ARG A 390 8.25 -16.40 -16.04
C ARG A 390 9.79 -16.47 -16.08
N GLY A 391 10.36 -17.68 -16.08
CA GLY A 391 11.81 -17.86 -15.98
C GLY A 391 12.39 -17.41 -14.63
N TYR A 392 11.57 -17.29 -13.58
CA TYR A 392 12.06 -16.87 -12.28
C TYR A 392 12.92 -17.95 -11.63
N THR A 393 14.06 -17.52 -11.09
CA THR A 393 15.02 -18.36 -10.37
C THR A 393 15.43 -17.70 -9.04
N GLY A 394 16.08 -18.47 -8.16
CA GLY A 394 16.68 -17.97 -6.91
C GLY A 394 15.70 -17.23 -6.00
N ALA A 395 16.17 -16.13 -5.39
CA ALA A 395 15.41 -15.34 -4.43
C ALA A 395 14.16 -14.72 -5.04
N LYS A 396 14.24 -14.16 -6.26
CA LYS A 396 13.08 -13.56 -6.95
C LYS A 396 11.95 -14.58 -7.18
N ARG A 397 12.30 -15.82 -7.53
CA ARG A 397 11.30 -16.92 -7.63
C ARG A 397 10.60 -17.16 -6.30
N ASN A 398 11.38 -17.21 -5.21
CA ASN A 398 10.80 -17.45 -3.90
C ASN A 398 9.87 -16.32 -3.46
N THR A 399 10.27 -15.07 -3.67
CA THR A 399 9.45 -13.89 -3.39
C THR A 399 8.15 -13.91 -4.20
N ALA A 400 8.23 -14.15 -5.51
CA ALA A 400 7.05 -14.28 -6.37
C ALA A 400 6.11 -15.41 -5.93
N ARG A 401 6.67 -16.56 -5.51
CA ARG A 401 5.89 -17.68 -4.95
C ARG A 401 5.14 -17.26 -3.69
N ILE A 402 5.82 -16.60 -2.74
CA ILE A 402 5.22 -16.19 -1.46
C ILE A 402 3.98 -15.32 -1.70
N PHE A 403 4.06 -14.34 -2.61
CA PHE A 403 2.91 -13.52 -2.97
C PHE A 403 1.80 -14.30 -3.68
N ALA A 404 2.12 -15.16 -4.65
CA ALA A 404 1.12 -15.97 -5.33
C ALA A 404 0.38 -16.93 -4.38
N VAL A 405 1.13 -17.54 -3.45
CA VAL A 405 0.59 -18.40 -2.38
C VAL A 405 -0.30 -17.59 -1.45
N ALA A 406 0.11 -16.40 -1.02
CA ALA A 406 -0.70 -15.53 -0.18
C ALA A 406 -2.02 -15.11 -0.85
N LEU A 407 -1.98 -14.75 -2.14
CA LEU A 407 -3.19 -14.42 -2.93
C LEU A 407 -4.16 -15.60 -3.07
N ARG A 408 -3.68 -16.84 -3.02
CA ARG A 408 -4.53 -18.03 -2.97
C ARG A 408 -5.06 -18.31 -1.56
N ASP A 409 -4.14 -18.37 -0.60
CA ASP A 409 -4.41 -18.91 0.74
C ASP A 409 -5.10 -17.91 1.66
N TYR A 410 -4.90 -16.62 1.42
CA TYR A 410 -5.50 -15.52 2.16
C TYR A 410 -6.17 -14.50 1.24
N GLY A 411 -5.75 -14.36 0.00
CA GLY A 411 -6.40 -13.42 -0.91
C GLY A 411 -6.02 -11.96 -0.68
N TRP A 412 -6.82 -11.07 -1.24
CA TRP A 412 -6.62 -9.62 -1.15
C TRP A 412 -7.94 -8.90 -0.86
N ILE A 413 -7.84 -7.73 -0.27
CA ILE A 413 -8.97 -6.88 0.11
C ILE A 413 -8.83 -5.54 -0.59
N ILE A 414 -9.89 -5.08 -1.25
CA ILE A 414 -9.95 -3.75 -1.85
C ILE A 414 -9.83 -2.70 -0.74
N SER A 415 -8.71 -1.99 -0.69
CA SER A 415 -8.35 -1.17 0.47
C SER A 415 -8.41 0.32 0.20
N ASP A 416 -7.98 0.76 -0.97
CA ASP A 416 -7.79 2.18 -1.31
C ASP A 416 -8.03 2.38 -2.82
N THR A 417 -8.17 3.63 -3.23
CA THR A 417 -8.30 4.00 -4.64
C THR A 417 -6.95 4.40 -5.24
N THR A 418 -6.71 3.99 -6.48
CA THR A 418 -5.56 4.44 -7.30
C THR A 418 -6.05 4.92 -8.67
N CYS A 419 -5.19 5.55 -9.46
CA CYS A 419 -5.59 6.13 -10.74
C CYS A 419 -5.32 5.24 -11.95
N TRP A 420 -4.58 4.14 -11.81
CA TRP A 420 -4.10 3.38 -12.97
C TRP A 420 -4.26 1.88 -12.86
N GLU A 421 -3.65 1.25 -11.87
CA GLU A 421 -3.58 -0.20 -11.78
C GLU A 421 -3.82 -0.70 -10.37
N SER A 422 -4.37 -1.89 -10.24
CA SER A 422 -4.46 -2.62 -8.99
C SER A 422 -3.06 -2.92 -8.48
N SER A 423 -2.76 -2.42 -7.28
CA SER A 423 -1.45 -2.54 -6.68
C SER A 423 -1.55 -2.88 -5.20
N MET A 424 -0.64 -3.72 -4.75
CA MET A 424 -0.45 -4.03 -3.35
C MET A 424 0.70 -3.20 -2.81
N ALA A 425 0.45 -2.43 -1.77
CA ALA A 425 1.52 -1.79 -1.01
C ALA A 425 2.28 -2.84 -0.18
N VAL A 426 3.57 -2.64 0.01
CA VAL A 426 4.41 -3.45 0.91
C VAL A 426 5.34 -2.55 1.71
N GLU A 427 6.07 -3.11 2.67
CA GLU A 427 7.16 -2.37 3.34
C GLU A 427 8.13 -1.77 2.30
N GLY A 428 8.19 -0.44 2.24
CA GLY A 428 8.76 0.30 1.12
C GLY A 428 10.28 0.48 1.12
N VAL A 429 10.87 0.56 -0.07
CA VAL A 429 12.33 0.71 -0.27
C VAL A 429 12.88 2.13 0.00
N ALA A 430 12.04 3.09 0.42
CA ALA A 430 12.54 4.39 0.85
C ALA A 430 13.37 4.27 2.13
N ASN A 431 13.02 3.32 3.02
CA ASN A 431 13.90 2.92 4.11
C ASN A 431 15.13 2.18 3.53
N PRO A 432 16.36 2.70 3.70
CA PRO A 432 17.56 2.07 3.15
C PRO A 432 17.82 0.65 3.69
N LYS A 433 17.42 0.36 4.94
CA LYS A 433 17.52 -0.99 5.50
C LYS A 433 16.58 -1.95 4.78
N ALA A 434 15.33 -1.53 4.55
CA ALA A 434 14.36 -2.31 3.80
C ALA A 434 14.81 -2.54 2.35
N ARG A 435 15.36 -1.51 1.68
CA ARG A 435 15.91 -1.63 0.33
C ARG A 435 16.99 -2.72 0.22
N ALA A 436 17.91 -2.77 1.18
CA ALA A 436 18.98 -3.77 1.18
C ALA A 436 18.43 -5.19 1.34
N ARG A 437 17.41 -5.37 2.19
CA ARG A 437 16.72 -6.64 2.41
C ARG A 437 15.93 -7.09 1.18
N TRP A 438 15.18 -6.19 0.54
CA TRP A 438 14.50 -6.44 -0.72
C TRP A 438 15.43 -6.89 -1.84
N ALA A 439 16.62 -6.29 -1.94
CA ALA A 439 17.63 -6.70 -2.91
C ALA A 439 18.08 -8.16 -2.69
N GLN A 440 18.21 -8.61 -1.44
CA GLN A 440 18.52 -10.01 -1.10
C GLN A 440 17.37 -10.95 -1.47
N LEU A 441 16.13 -10.47 -1.45
CA LEU A 441 14.92 -11.16 -1.91
C LEU A 441 14.73 -11.10 -3.44
N GLY A 442 15.71 -10.59 -4.18
CA GLY A 442 15.70 -10.53 -5.64
C GLY A 442 14.93 -9.35 -6.25
N ILE A 443 14.58 -8.35 -5.42
CA ILE A 443 13.95 -7.09 -5.85
C ILE A 443 15.05 -6.02 -5.92
N THR A 444 15.67 -5.89 -7.10
CA THR A 444 16.85 -5.03 -7.31
C THR A 444 16.54 -3.76 -8.09
N THR A 445 15.42 -3.77 -8.80
CA THR A 445 14.87 -2.66 -9.58
C THR A 445 13.42 -2.44 -9.16
N PRO A 446 13.17 -1.84 -7.98
CA PRO A 446 11.86 -1.84 -7.32
C PRO A 446 10.67 -1.47 -8.22
N ALA A 447 10.80 -0.43 -9.04
CA ALA A 447 9.77 -0.01 -9.99
C ALA A 447 9.42 -1.11 -11.01
N SER A 448 10.41 -1.61 -11.76
CA SER A 448 10.19 -2.63 -12.79
C SER A 448 9.92 -4.02 -12.23
N ASP A 449 10.54 -4.37 -11.11
CA ASP A 449 10.24 -5.62 -10.41
C ASP A 449 8.80 -5.59 -9.90
N GLY A 450 8.35 -4.47 -9.33
CA GLY A 450 6.99 -4.29 -8.82
C GLY A 450 5.90 -4.49 -9.87
N GLY A 451 6.04 -3.83 -11.02
CA GLY A 451 5.08 -3.98 -12.13
C GLY A 451 5.13 -5.34 -12.83
N SER A 452 6.20 -6.13 -12.67
CA SER A 452 6.37 -7.39 -13.40
C SER A 452 6.28 -8.65 -12.54
N LEU A 453 6.39 -8.54 -11.20
CA LEU A 453 6.55 -9.68 -10.29
C LEU A 453 5.40 -10.69 -10.44
N LEU A 454 4.16 -10.21 -10.46
CA LEU A 454 2.95 -11.02 -10.55
C LEU A 454 2.33 -11.08 -11.96
N SER A 455 3.02 -10.52 -12.96
CA SER A 455 2.52 -10.48 -14.33
C SER A 455 2.21 -11.88 -14.87
N GLY A 456 1.02 -12.04 -15.46
CA GLY A 456 0.55 -13.29 -16.04
C GLY A 456 0.14 -14.37 -15.03
N LEU A 457 0.08 -14.06 -13.73
CA LEU A 457 -0.42 -15.01 -12.72
C LEU A 457 -1.93 -15.27 -12.89
N ILE A 458 -2.72 -14.22 -13.16
CA ILE A 458 -4.17 -14.29 -13.31
C ILE A 458 -4.50 -14.04 -14.77
N THR A 459 -5.02 -15.07 -15.46
CA THR A 459 -5.24 -15.00 -16.92
C THR A 459 -6.71 -15.06 -17.33
N ASN A 460 -7.60 -15.39 -16.40
CA ASN A 460 -9.03 -15.39 -16.61
C ASN A 460 -9.79 -15.17 -15.29
N GLU A 461 -11.02 -14.68 -15.40
CA GLU A 461 -11.89 -14.41 -14.25
C GLU A 461 -12.27 -15.65 -13.43
N GLY A 462 -12.22 -16.85 -14.05
CA GLY A 462 -12.50 -18.13 -13.38
C GLY A 462 -11.45 -18.53 -12.35
N MET A 463 -10.26 -17.91 -12.37
CA MET A 463 -9.22 -18.09 -11.36
C MET A 463 -9.46 -17.25 -10.10
N VAL A 464 -10.49 -16.41 -10.08
CA VAL A 464 -10.78 -15.48 -8.99
C VAL A 464 -12.11 -15.86 -8.36
N ARG A 465 -12.13 -15.98 -7.04
CA ARG A 465 -13.38 -16.12 -6.26
C ARG A 465 -13.51 -14.99 -5.26
N THR A 466 -14.74 -14.58 -5.01
CA THR A 466 -15.06 -13.54 -4.03
C THR A 466 -15.56 -14.21 -2.76
N LEU A 467 -14.93 -13.86 -1.63
CA LEU A 467 -15.19 -14.47 -0.34
C LEU A 467 -16.29 -13.71 0.42
N GLU A 468 -17.04 -14.42 1.24
CA GLU A 468 -18.00 -13.82 2.14
C GLU A 468 -17.31 -12.82 3.07
N SER A 469 -18.05 -11.76 3.40
CA SER A 469 -17.56 -10.85 4.42
C SER A 469 -17.60 -11.57 5.77
N PRO A 470 -16.50 -11.57 6.55
CA PRO A 470 -16.47 -12.18 7.87
C PRO A 470 -17.36 -11.45 8.90
N ALA A 471 -17.93 -10.30 8.54
CA ALA A 471 -19.05 -9.66 9.24
C ALA A 471 -20.14 -9.30 8.22
N PRO A 472 -21.43 -9.58 8.49
CA PRO A 472 -22.52 -9.39 7.51
C PRO A 472 -22.82 -7.92 7.20
N ASP A 473 -22.21 -6.98 7.91
CA ASP A 473 -22.53 -5.56 7.81
C ASP A 473 -22.07 -4.97 6.46
N LEU A 474 -23.05 -4.45 5.72
CA LEU A 474 -22.83 -3.55 4.59
C LEU A 474 -22.78 -2.13 5.13
N TYR A 475 -21.69 -1.41 4.87
CA TYR A 475 -21.50 -0.06 5.38
C TYR A 475 -21.94 0.97 4.37
N VAL A 476 -22.80 1.88 4.85
CA VAL A 476 -23.48 2.88 4.02
C VAL A 476 -23.19 4.32 4.41
N ASN A 477 -22.34 4.60 5.42
CA ASN A 477 -22.11 5.98 5.86
C ASN A 477 -20.68 6.50 5.72
N ALA A 478 -20.66 7.71 5.16
CA ALA A 478 -19.62 8.72 5.18
C ALA A 478 -19.52 9.36 6.58
N PHE A 479 -18.29 9.70 6.98
CA PHE A 479 -18.04 10.77 7.94
C PHE A 479 -17.74 12.05 7.17
#